data_AF-K1WRZ4-F1
#
_entry.id   AF-K1WRZ4-F1
#
_cell.length_a   1.000
_cell.length_b   1.000
_cell.length_c   1.000
_cell.angle_alpha   90.00
_cell.angle_beta   90.00
_cell.angle_gamma   90.00
#
_symmetry.space_group_name_H-M   'P 1'
#
loop_
_entity.id
_entity.type
_entity.pdbx_description
1 polymer ?
#
loop_
_entity_poly.entity_id
_entity_poly.type
_entity_poly.pdbx_seq_one_letter_code
_entity_poly.pdbx_strand_id
1 'polypeptide(L)'
;MVRQASLLYQYLINSYLHSSDEEEDWNVQLAHSISSELKAPYLKAPHAAFTGRWGFPLKRRAFHRFPDRTLASTSISTSPSHINTSSIVQIYPPLAVYVPVTAGISHLSLRIATITFLFASLFYPQSRTMATSHQLQELGTYTACDIADALVKLNVPNAGFLPDLKLFAPPSTAPEGSEGDSNPDVLVAPASTVLFAPKTGDTSGYIDANIPSGKHFVDLTEPETIVVMQQPLGQKCAILGGIMALRMKVLNAKGIVVNGRVRDIEELATTALPIWGKATSIVGSGLEAKAHAVQVPLDIDGTVVRPGDLVFSDFVNGVVVIPHDKVEELLAILPGLVEADDRVKEDVEKGMTVQEAFKKHRG
;
A
#
# COMPACT_ATOMS: atom_id res chain seq x y z
N MET A 1 5.31 19.02 -25.80
CA MET A 1 3.88 18.90 -25.45
C MET A 1 3.00 18.68 -26.68
N VAL A 2 2.74 19.64 -27.57
CA VAL A 2 1.78 19.47 -28.70
C VAL A 2 2.01 18.21 -29.56
N ARG A 3 3.27 17.85 -29.88
CA ARG A 3 3.58 16.60 -30.61
C ARG A 3 3.26 15.29 -29.86
N GLN A 4 3.28 15.28 -28.52
CA GLN A 4 2.95 14.08 -27.74
C GLN A 4 1.43 13.89 -27.59
N ALA A 5 0.68 14.99 -27.45
CA ALA A 5 -0.79 14.93 -27.47
C ALA A 5 -1.31 14.43 -28.82
N SER A 6 -0.70 14.85 -29.94
CA SER A 6 -1.05 14.32 -31.26
C SER A 6 -0.82 12.82 -31.39
N LEU A 7 0.29 12.29 -30.84
CA LEU A 7 0.58 10.85 -30.89
C LEU A 7 -0.42 10.02 -30.07
N LEU A 8 -0.84 10.50 -28.90
CA LEU A 8 -1.90 9.85 -28.11
C LEU A 8 -3.24 9.86 -28.87
N TYR A 9 -3.56 10.98 -29.52
CA TYR A 9 -4.79 11.14 -30.31
C TYR A 9 -4.80 10.24 -31.56
N GLN A 10 -3.68 10.15 -32.28
CA GLN A 10 -3.52 9.21 -33.40
C GLN A 10 -3.63 7.75 -32.94
N TYR A 11 -3.08 7.40 -31.77
CA TYR A 11 -3.17 6.05 -31.21
C TYR A 11 -4.61 5.67 -30.88
N LEU A 12 -5.36 6.55 -30.21
CA LEU A 12 -6.76 6.34 -29.84
C LEU A 12 -7.69 6.23 -31.06
N ILE A 13 -7.46 7.01 -32.12
CA ILE A 13 -8.20 6.88 -33.38
C ILE A 13 -7.88 5.54 -34.06
N ASN A 14 -6.61 5.13 -34.10
CA ASN A 14 -6.22 3.88 -34.74
C ASN A 14 -6.73 2.64 -34.00
N SER A 15 -6.86 2.69 -32.67
CA SER A 15 -7.53 1.62 -31.90
C SER A 15 -9.04 1.57 -32.15
N TYR A 16 -9.68 2.73 -32.32
CA TYR A 16 -11.13 2.82 -32.57
C TYR A 16 -11.52 2.35 -33.98
N LEU A 17 -10.66 2.59 -34.98
CA LEU A 17 -10.86 2.11 -36.36
C LEU A 17 -10.66 0.59 -36.53
N HIS A 18 -10.25 -0.14 -35.49
CA HIS A 18 -10.12 -1.61 -35.50
C HIS A 18 -11.19 -2.34 -34.68
N SER A 19 -12.09 -1.61 -33.99
CA SER A 19 -13.27 -2.20 -33.34
C SER A 19 -14.49 -2.05 -34.25
N SER A 20 -14.67 -3.02 -35.16
CA SER A 20 -15.99 -3.28 -35.72
C SER A 20 -16.84 -3.97 -34.64
N ASP A 21 -17.79 -3.22 -34.06
CA ASP A 21 -19.22 -3.56 -34.04
C ASP A 21 -20.00 -2.55 -33.18
N GLU A 22 -21.33 -2.60 -33.31
CA GLU A 22 -22.28 -1.51 -33.00
C GLU A 22 -22.40 -1.15 -31.50
N GLU A 23 -21.91 0.04 -31.09
CA GLU A 23 -22.35 0.69 -29.85
C GLU A 23 -22.24 2.24 -29.93
N GLU A 24 -23.04 2.85 -30.80
CA GLU A 24 -23.14 4.31 -30.98
C GLU A 24 -24.14 4.97 -30.02
N ASP A 25 -23.67 5.84 -29.11
CA ASP A 25 -24.17 7.23 -28.92
C ASP A 25 -23.30 7.99 -27.90
N TRP A 26 -22.99 7.35 -26.76
CA TRP A 26 -22.35 8.00 -25.60
C TRP A 26 -20.91 8.47 -25.85
N ASN A 27 -20.11 7.70 -26.59
CA ASN A 27 -18.70 7.99 -26.83
C ASN A 27 -18.49 9.25 -27.71
N VAL A 28 -19.44 9.56 -28.60
CA VAL A 28 -19.40 10.75 -29.46
C VAL A 28 -19.59 12.02 -28.64
N GLN A 29 -20.53 12.03 -27.70
CA GLN A 29 -20.75 13.18 -26.81
C GLN A 29 -19.52 13.48 -25.94
N LEU A 30 -18.85 12.44 -25.43
CA LEU A 30 -17.64 12.59 -24.61
C LEU A 30 -16.47 13.18 -25.42
N ALA A 31 -16.26 12.69 -26.65
CA ALA A 31 -15.23 13.22 -27.55
C ALA A 31 -15.49 14.70 -27.95
N HIS A 32 -16.76 15.07 -28.16
CA HIS A 32 -17.14 16.45 -28.41
C HIS A 32 -16.91 17.37 -27.20
N SER A 33 -17.19 16.90 -25.99
CA SER A 33 -16.95 17.65 -24.74
C SER A 33 -15.46 18.01 -24.60
N ILE A 34 -14.57 17.03 -24.76
CA ILE A 34 -13.11 17.21 -24.68
C ILE A 34 -12.60 18.17 -25.77
N SER A 35 -13.18 18.13 -26.98
CA SER A 35 -12.84 19.08 -28.05
C SER A 35 -13.22 20.53 -27.73
N SER A 36 -14.26 20.73 -26.91
CA SER A 36 -14.74 22.07 -26.53
C SER A 36 -13.85 22.75 -25.48
N GLU A 37 -13.40 22.01 -24.46
CA GLU A 37 -12.51 22.53 -23.41
C GLU A 37 -11.13 22.92 -23.98
N LEU A 38 -10.60 22.15 -24.94
CA LEU A 38 -9.33 22.44 -25.60
C LEU A 38 -9.36 23.67 -26.54
N LYS A 39 -10.54 24.26 -26.80
CA LYS A 39 -10.71 25.41 -27.71
C LYS A 39 -11.00 26.74 -27.00
N ALA A 40 -11.05 26.78 -25.67
CA ALA A 40 -11.33 28.01 -24.93
C ALA A 40 -10.19 29.06 -25.09
N PRO A 41 -10.45 30.25 -25.65
CA PRO A 41 -9.42 31.27 -25.85
C PRO A 41 -9.13 32.05 -24.56
N TYR A 42 -7.87 32.10 -24.13
CA TYR A 42 -7.40 32.97 -23.07
C TYR A 42 -7.65 34.46 -23.43
N LEU A 43 -8.55 35.11 -22.69
CA LEU A 43 -8.85 36.53 -22.86
C LEU A 43 -7.73 37.43 -22.29
N LYS A 44 -7.49 38.54 -22.99
CA LYS A 44 -6.37 39.46 -22.79
C LYS A 44 -6.46 40.23 -21.46
N ALA A 45 -5.34 40.36 -20.75
CA ALA A 45 -5.16 41.38 -19.72
C ALA A 45 -4.86 42.76 -20.37
N PRO A 46 -5.46 43.87 -19.89
CA PRO A 46 -5.15 45.22 -20.37
C PRO A 46 -4.01 45.88 -19.57
N HIS A 47 -3.16 46.66 -20.25
CA HIS A 47 -2.08 47.45 -19.67
C HIS A 47 -2.48 48.94 -19.58
N ALA A 48 -2.58 49.50 -18.36
CA ALA A 48 -2.63 50.93 -18.01
C ALA A 48 -2.86 51.08 -16.49
N ALA A 49 -2.47 52.14 -15.78
CA ALA A 49 -1.46 53.18 -15.99
C ALA A 49 -1.08 53.75 -14.61
N PHE A 50 0.03 54.48 -14.51
CA PHE A 50 0.61 54.95 -13.23
C PHE A 50 0.03 56.31 -12.80
N THR A 51 -0.51 56.43 -11.57
CA THR A 51 -0.51 57.62 -10.67
C THR A 51 -1.43 57.39 -9.46
N GLY A 52 -1.02 57.70 -8.22
CA GLY A 52 -1.94 57.68 -7.06
C GLY A 52 -1.26 57.59 -5.67
N ARG A 53 -0.91 58.74 -5.09
CA ARG A 53 -0.12 58.90 -3.86
C ARG A 53 -0.97 58.86 -2.56
N TRP A 54 -0.82 57.82 -1.73
CA TRP A 54 -1.15 57.75 -0.27
C TRP A 54 -0.31 56.62 0.40
N GLY A 55 -0.11 56.53 1.72
CA GLY A 55 -0.44 57.48 2.80
C GLY A 55 -0.26 56.99 4.27
N PHE A 56 0.94 56.53 4.68
CA PHE A 56 1.31 56.15 6.09
C PHE A 56 0.59 54.90 6.70
N PRO A 57 1.07 54.30 7.82
CA PRO A 57 2.47 54.00 8.18
C PRO A 57 2.73 52.60 8.77
N LEU A 58 3.96 52.11 8.62
CA LEU A 58 4.53 51.01 9.41
C LEU A 58 4.76 51.43 10.88
N LYS A 59 4.25 50.66 11.85
CA LYS A 59 4.71 50.74 13.25
C LYS A 59 5.82 49.72 13.51
N ARG A 60 7.06 50.21 13.62
CA ARG A 60 8.13 49.47 14.31
C ARG A 60 7.84 49.44 15.82
N ARG A 61 8.17 48.33 16.48
CA ARG A 61 8.46 48.30 17.93
C ARG A 61 9.77 47.54 18.12
N ALA A 62 10.66 48.09 18.93
CA ALA A 62 11.97 47.52 19.20
C ALA A 62 12.31 47.69 20.69
N PHE A 63 13.16 46.80 21.19
CA PHE A 63 13.84 46.81 22.49
C PHE A 63 12.99 46.85 23.77
N HIS A 64 13.18 45.83 24.61
CA HIS A 64 13.68 45.98 25.98
C HIS A 64 14.82 44.95 26.18
N ARG A 65 15.78 45.23 27.07
CA ARG A 65 17.02 44.46 27.24
C ARG A 65 17.44 44.45 28.72
N PHE A 66 18.17 43.41 29.12
CA PHE A 66 19.00 43.29 30.36
C PHE A 66 18.29 43.05 31.70
N PRO A 67 18.98 42.49 32.73
CA PRO A 67 20.45 42.36 32.88
C PRO A 67 21.06 40.94 33.05
N ASP A 68 22.40 40.93 32.91
CA ASP A 68 23.32 39.79 33.05
C ASP A 68 23.53 39.27 34.49
N ARG A 69 24.07 38.05 34.59
CA ARG A 69 25.07 37.68 35.60
C ARG A 69 26.24 36.87 35.01
N THR A 70 27.39 37.55 34.96
CA THR A 70 28.77 37.09 35.26
C THR A 70 28.89 35.85 36.17
N LEU A 71 29.96 35.05 36.22
CA LEU A 71 31.28 34.97 35.53
C LEU A 71 31.95 33.66 35.99
N ALA A 72 32.75 33.00 35.15
CA ALA A 72 33.89 32.18 35.59
C ALA A 72 34.87 31.94 34.43
N SER A 73 36.16 32.19 34.66
CA SER A 73 37.22 32.18 33.65
C SER A 73 38.42 31.37 34.13
N THR A 74 39.07 30.61 33.23
CA THR A 74 40.48 30.22 33.42
C THR A 74 41.23 30.06 32.08
N SER A 75 42.53 30.34 32.12
CA SER A 75 43.51 30.31 31.01
C SER A 75 44.70 29.38 31.39
N ILE A 76 45.83 29.23 30.66
CA ILE A 76 46.48 30.02 29.60
C ILE A 76 47.47 29.13 28.80
N SER A 77 48.23 29.75 27.87
CA SER A 77 49.53 29.31 27.29
C SER A 77 49.46 28.57 25.94
N THR A 78 49.90 29.09 24.77
CA THR A 78 51.25 29.54 24.29
C THR A 78 52.36 28.48 24.44
N SER A 79 53.26 28.15 23.49
CA SER A 79 53.43 28.44 22.03
C SER A 79 54.65 27.58 21.51
N PRO A 80 55.40 27.90 20.43
CA PRO A 80 55.17 27.52 19.02
C PRO A 80 56.31 26.68 18.37
N SER A 81 56.15 26.21 17.13
CA SER A 81 57.27 26.00 16.19
C SER A 81 56.83 25.92 14.72
N HIS A 82 57.74 26.27 13.80
CA HIS A 82 57.51 26.44 12.36
C HIS A 82 57.59 25.11 11.58
N ILE A 83 56.91 25.04 10.43
CA ILE A 83 57.45 24.56 9.13
C ILE A 83 56.63 25.19 7.99
N ASN A 84 57.26 25.37 6.83
CA ASN A 84 56.78 26.20 5.74
C ASN A 84 56.38 25.37 4.49
N THR A 85 55.54 25.97 3.65
CA THR A 85 55.39 25.74 2.19
C THR A 85 54.80 24.43 1.62
N SER A 86 53.90 24.66 0.64
CA SER A 86 53.66 23.83 -0.56
C SER A 86 52.77 22.59 -0.47
N SER A 87 51.45 22.78 -0.61
CA SER A 87 50.69 22.24 -1.77
C SER A 87 49.27 22.85 -1.84
N ILE A 88 48.80 23.11 -3.07
CA ILE A 88 47.55 23.83 -3.34
C ILE A 88 46.37 22.84 -3.27
N VAL A 89 45.44 23.06 -2.33
CA VAL A 89 44.11 22.42 -2.34
C VAL A 89 43.10 23.43 -2.86
N GLN A 90 42.65 23.25 -4.10
CA GLN A 90 41.66 24.10 -4.75
C GLN A 90 40.26 23.74 -4.27
N ILE A 91 39.80 24.39 -3.19
CA ILE A 91 38.43 24.25 -2.69
C ILE A 91 37.49 25.07 -3.59
N TYR A 92 36.72 24.38 -4.43
CA TYR A 92 35.59 24.99 -5.13
C TYR A 92 34.38 25.07 -4.19
N PRO A 93 33.77 26.25 -3.99
CA PRO A 93 32.45 26.32 -3.36
C PRO A 93 31.37 25.81 -4.34
N PRO A 94 30.34 25.10 -3.87
CA PRO A 94 29.22 24.72 -4.74
C PRO A 94 28.43 25.98 -5.14
N LEU A 95 28.35 26.23 -6.46
CA LEU A 95 27.45 27.23 -7.02
C LEU A 95 26.00 26.79 -6.80
N ALA A 96 25.34 27.38 -5.80
CA ALA A 96 23.90 27.22 -5.58
C ALA A 96 23.12 27.91 -6.71
N VAL A 97 22.76 27.17 -7.75
CA VAL A 97 21.81 27.63 -8.77
C VAL A 97 20.41 27.64 -8.15
N TYR A 98 19.94 28.83 -7.78
CA TYR A 98 18.61 29.03 -7.21
C TYR A 98 17.56 28.96 -8.34
N VAL A 99 17.05 27.76 -8.62
CA VAL A 99 15.89 27.59 -9.50
C VAL A 99 14.63 27.92 -8.69
N PRO A 100 13.83 28.93 -9.07
CA PRO A 100 12.57 29.20 -8.40
C PRO A 100 11.59 28.08 -8.70
N VAL A 101 11.26 27.27 -7.69
CA VAL A 101 10.17 26.29 -7.78
C VAL A 101 8.85 27.04 -7.80
N THR A 102 8.39 27.41 -9.00
CA THR A 102 7.02 27.85 -9.21
C THR A 102 6.08 26.68 -8.97
N ALA A 103 5.24 26.79 -7.94
CA ALA A 103 4.27 25.76 -7.58
C ALA A 103 3.34 25.45 -8.77
N GLY A 104 3.25 24.18 -9.18
CA GLY A 104 2.44 23.81 -10.34
C GLY A 104 2.45 22.36 -10.83
N ILE A 105 2.99 21.38 -10.09
CA ILE A 105 3.02 19.96 -10.54
C ILE A 105 2.70 18.98 -9.38
N SER A 106 1.64 19.23 -8.61
CA SER A 106 1.16 18.31 -7.55
C SER A 106 -0.15 17.60 -7.88
N HIS A 107 -1.02 18.18 -8.73
CA HIS A 107 -2.35 17.61 -9.00
C HIS A 107 -2.41 16.63 -10.17
N LEU A 108 -1.51 16.71 -11.16
CA LEU A 108 -1.65 15.94 -12.39
C LEU A 108 -1.21 14.47 -12.23
N SER A 109 -0.06 14.21 -11.60
CA SER A 109 0.41 12.84 -11.34
C SER A 109 -0.51 12.06 -10.43
N LEU A 110 -1.12 12.73 -9.43
CA LEU A 110 -2.08 12.10 -8.53
C LEU A 110 -3.36 11.70 -9.27
N ARG A 111 -3.90 12.59 -10.13
CA ARG A 111 -5.09 12.31 -10.94
C ARG A 111 -4.87 11.19 -11.97
N ILE A 112 -3.68 11.08 -12.56
CA ILE A 112 -3.37 9.98 -13.49
C ILE A 112 -3.41 8.63 -12.75
N ALA A 113 -2.84 8.55 -11.54
CA ALA A 113 -2.93 7.34 -10.71
C ALA A 113 -4.39 7.00 -10.35
N THR A 114 -5.20 8.00 -9.96
CA THR A 114 -6.63 7.79 -9.66
C THR A 114 -7.43 7.33 -10.89
N ILE A 115 -7.12 7.84 -12.08
CA ILE A 115 -7.81 7.44 -13.32
C ILE A 115 -7.47 5.99 -13.70
N THR A 116 -6.23 5.54 -13.55
CA THR A 116 -5.86 4.12 -13.75
C THR A 116 -6.60 3.21 -12.77
N PHE A 117 -6.75 3.63 -11.51
CA PHE A 117 -7.47 2.88 -10.46
C PHE A 117 -8.99 2.77 -10.74
N LEU A 118 -9.60 3.86 -11.23
CA LEU A 118 -11.00 3.89 -11.66
C LEU A 118 -11.24 3.03 -12.92
N PHE A 119 -10.37 3.10 -13.92
CA PHE A 119 -10.51 2.26 -15.14
C PHE A 119 -10.37 0.77 -14.83
N ALA A 120 -9.42 0.37 -13.98
CA ALA A 120 -9.29 -1.02 -13.54
C ALA A 120 -10.52 -1.54 -12.75
N SER A 121 -11.31 -0.64 -12.17
CA SER A 121 -12.52 -0.98 -11.41
C SER A 121 -13.77 -1.11 -12.28
N LEU A 122 -13.82 -0.45 -13.45
CA LEU A 122 -14.98 -0.43 -14.35
C LEU A 122 -15.06 -1.62 -15.31
N PHE A 123 -13.94 -2.31 -15.56
CA PHE A 123 -13.88 -3.46 -16.48
C PHE A 123 -13.81 -4.84 -15.78
N TYR A 124 -14.03 -4.89 -14.46
CA TYR A 124 -13.96 -6.16 -13.72
C TYR A 124 -15.33 -6.87 -13.69
N PRO A 125 -15.49 -8.09 -14.27
CA PRO A 125 -16.76 -8.79 -14.28
C PRO A 125 -17.21 -9.17 -12.85
N GLN A 126 -18.49 -8.93 -12.54
CA GLN A 126 -19.04 -9.14 -11.19
C GLN A 126 -19.40 -10.61 -10.84
N SER A 127 -19.24 -11.56 -11.76
CA SER A 127 -19.48 -12.98 -11.48
C SER A 127 -18.22 -13.65 -10.93
N ARG A 128 -18.01 -13.58 -9.61
CA ARG A 128 -16.86 -14.22 -8.93
C ARG A 128 -17.23 -15.60 -8.39
N THR A 129 -16.68 -16.65 -9.00
CA THR A 129 -16.80 -18.03 -8.53
C THR A 129 -15.79 -18.28 -7.41
N MET A 130 -16.21 -18.17 -6.15
CA MET A 130 -15.34 -18.39 -4.99
C MET A 130 -14.50 -19.67 -5.12
N ALA A 131 -13.24 -19.61 -4.67
CA ALA A 131 -12.36 -20.76 -4.64
C ALA A 131 -13.01 -21.95 -3.90
N THR A 132 -12.88 -23.13 -4.50
CA THR A 132 -13.47 -24.36 -3.97
C THR A 132 -12.73 -24.84 -2.71
N SER A 133 -13.40 -25.66 -1.89
CA SER A 133 -12.76 -26.29 -0.72
C SER A 133 -11.53 -27.13 -1.10
N HIS A 134 -11.55 -27.77 -2.29
CA HIS A 134 -10.39 -28.48 -2.83
C HIS A 134 -9.20 -27.54 -3.07
N GLN A 135 -9.41 -26.40 -3.74
CA GLN A 135 -8.35 -25.43 -4.01
C GLN A 135 -7.77 -24.85 -2.70
N LEU A 136 -8.60 -24.61 -1.68
CA LEU A 136 -8.12 -24.15 -0.37
C LEU A 136 -7.29 -25.23 0.36
N GLN A 137 -7.72 -26.50 0.29
CA GLN A 137 -6.98 -27.62 0.87
C GLN A 137 -5.64 -27.86 0.16
N GLU A 138 -5.64 -27.78 -1.18
CA GLU A 138 -4.45 -27.95 -2.02
C GLU A 138 -3.44 -26.81 -1.82
N LEU A 139 -3.89 -25.55 -1.72
CA LEU A 139 -3.01 -24.45 -1.33
C LEU A 139 -2.40 -24.68 0.07
N GLY A 140 -3.15 -25.26 1.00
CA GLY A 140 -2.72 -25.54 2.37
C GLY A 140 -1.59 -26.56 2.55
N THR A 141 -1.07 -27.16 1.47
CA THR A 141 0.12 -28.04 1.50
C THR A 141 1.43 -27.31 1.19
N TYR A 142 1.37 -26.07 0.71
CA TYR A 142 2.54 -25.24 0.34
C TYR A 142 2.97 -24.29 1.47
N THR A 143 4.14 -23.66 1.33
CA THR A 143 4.58 -22.55 2.19
C THR A 143 4.28 -21.19 1.55
N ALA A 144 4.25 -20.11 2.34
CA ALA A 144 4.08 -18.76 1.76
C ALA A 144 5.20 -18.38 0.77
N CYS A 145 6.39 -18.97 0.89
CA CYS A 145 7.49 -18.77 -0.05
C CYS A 145 7.19 -19.40 -1.43
N ASP A 146 6.64 -20.62 -1.47
CA ASP A 146 6.27 -21.29 -2.72
C ASP A 146 5.17 -20.51 -3.45
N ILE A 147 4.16 -20.04 -2.70
CA ILE A 147 3.09 -19.17 -3.21
C ILE A 147 3.67 -17.87 -3.79
N ALA A 148 4.58 -17.20 -3.07
CA ALA A 148 5.20 -15.97 -3.54
C ALA A 148 6.03 -16.17 -4.82
N ASP A 149 6.90 -17.19 -4.88
CA ASP A 149 7.71 -17.48 -6.07
C ASP A 149 6.84 -17.83 -7.30
N ALA A 150 5.72 -18.51 -7.09
CA ALA A 150 4.73 -18.76 -8.13
C ALA A 150 4.03 -17.45 -8.58
N LEU A 151 3.63 -16.58 -7.64
CA LEU A 151 3.04 -15.27 -7.94
C LEU A 151 4.01 -14.31 -8.66
N VAL A 152 5.32 -14.40 -8.40
CA VAL A 152 6.36 -13.70 -9.20
C VAL A 152 6.31 -14.15 -10.66
N LYS A 153 6.22 -15.45 -10.93
CA LYS A 153 6.13 -15.96 -12.31
C LYS A 153 4.83 -15.56 -13.02
N LEU A 154 3.74 -15.40 -12.26
CA LEU A 154 2.47 -14.87 -12.76
C LEU A 154 2.43 -13.33 -12.89
N ASN A 155 3.54 -12.64 -12.61
CA ASN A 155 3.68 -11.18 -12.65
C ASN A 155 2.71 -10.43 -11.73
N VAL A 156 2.34 -11.04 -10.60
CA VAL A 156 1.49 -10.39 -9.59
C VAL A 156 2.33 -9.34 -8.82
N PRO A 157 1.86 -8.09 -8.68
CA PRO A 157 2.58 -7.04 -7.96
C PRO A 157 3.01 -7.48 -6.56
N ASN A 158 4.26 -7.16 -6.19
CA ASN A 158 4.88 -7.54 -4.91
C ASN A 158 4.80 -9.04 -4.56
N ALA A 159 4.57 -9.93 -5.55
CA ALA A 159 4.28 -11.35 -5.30
C ALA A 159 3.10 -11.60 -4.34
N GLY A 160 2.17 -10.65 -4.23
CA GLY A 160 1.08 -10.69 -3.25
C GLY A 160 1.52 -10.50 -1.78
N PHE A 161 2.80 -10.29 -1.49
CA PHE A 161 3.31 -10.24 -0.12
C PHE A 161 2.83 -9.01 0.66
N LEU A 162 2.51 -9.19 1.95
CA LEU A 162 2.17 -8.12 2.89
C LEU A 162 3.31 -7.91 3.89
N PRO A 163 4.20 -6.91 3.68
CA PRO A 163 5.42 -6.77 4.45
C PRO A 163 5.21 -6.24 5.88
N ASP A 164 6.25 -6.41 6.70
CA ASP A 164 6.39 -5.90 8.07
C ASP A 164 5.31 -6.34 9.08
N LEU A 165 4.56 -7.39 8.77
CA LEU A 165 3.58 -8.00 9.67
C LEU A 165 4.25 -8.89 10.73
N LYS A 166 3.68 -8.88 11.93
CA LYS A 166 4.03 -9.77 13.05
C LYS A 166 2.78 -10.46 13.57
N LEU A 167 2.88 -11.75 13.85
CA LEU A 167 1.83 -12.53 14.47
C LEU A 167 1.77 -12.19 15.97
N PHE A 168 0.69 -11.55 16.41
CA PHE A 168 0.48 -11.11 17.79
C PHE A 168 -0.36 -12.08 18.60
N ALA A 169 -1.24 -12.83 17.94
CA ALA A 169 -1.90 -14.00 18.49
C ALA A 169 -1.72 -15.13 17.46
N PRO A 170 -0.93 -16.17 17.75
CA PRO A 170 -1.00 -17.42 16.99
C PRO A 170 -2.34 -18.11 17.28
N PRO A 171 -2.83 -19.01 16.41
CA PRO A 171 -3.98 -19.82 16.77
C PRO A 171 -3.64 -20.67 18.00
N SER A 172 -4.64 -20.91 18.85
CA SER A 172 -4.49 -21.95 19.86
C SER A 172 -4.28 -23.28 19.14
N THR A 173 -3.34 -24.08 19.62
CA THR A 173 -2.99 -25.41 19.06
C THR A 173 -4.23 -26.18 18.61
N ALA A 174 -4.16 -26.71 17.38
CA ALA A 174 -5.26 -27.17 16.53
C ALA A 174 -6.53 -27.70 17.24
N PRO A 175 -7.74 -27.41 16.70
CA PRO A 175 -8.94 -28.10 17.16
C PRO A 175 -8.79 -29.61 16.94
N GLU A 176 -9.01 -30.40 18.00
CA GLU A 176 -9.07 -31.85 17.91
C GLU A 176 -10.11 -32.27 16.87
N GLY A 177 -9.67 -32.88 15.76
CA GLY A 177 -10.57 -33.39 14.71
C GLY A 177 -10.34 -32.87 13.28
N SER A 178 -9.29 -32.09 13.00
CA SER A 178 -8.88 -31.86 11.60
C SER A 178 -8.15 -33.08 11.02
N GLU A 179 -8.92 -34.09 10.60
CA GLU A 179 -8.42 -35.19 9.76
C GLU A 179 -8.13 -34.66 8.34
N GLY A 180 -6.92 -34.14 8.13
CA GLY A 180 -6.47 -33.65 6.83
C GLY A 180 -4.96 -33.38 6.78
N ASP A 181 -4.37 -33.61 5.61
CA ASP A 181 -2.93 -33.45 5.31
C ASP A 181 -2.48 -31.97 5.22
N SER A 182 -3.28 -31.04 5.77
CA SER A 182 -3.04 -29.60 5.73
C SER A 182 -1.98 -29.19 6.77
N ASN A 183 -1.04 -28.33 6.36
CA ASN A 183 -0.02 -27.80 7.26
C ASN A 183 -0.69 -27.03 8.43
N PRO A 184 -0.48 -27.41 9.70
CA PRO A 184 -1.12 -26.75 10.85
C PRO A 184 -0.66 -25.29 11.04
N ASP A 185 0.46 -24.91 10.42
CA ASP A 185 0.99 -23.54 10.44
C ASP A 185 0.42 -22.65 9.31
N VAL A 186 -0.51 -23.15 8.49
CA VAL A 186 -1.10 -22.43 7.35
C VAL A 186 -2.61 -22.26 7.51
N LEU A 187 -3.09 -21.04 7.25
CA LEU A 187 -4.50 -20.73 7.05
C LEU A 187 -4.71 -20.04 5.70
N VAL A 188 -5.61 -20.59 4.88
CA VAL A 188 -6.05 -19.97 3.62
C VAL A 188 -7.55 -19.70 3.68
N ALA A 189 -7.95 -18.45 3.45
CA ALA A 189 -9.37 -18.08 3.36
C ALA A 189 -9.58 -16.82 2.49
N PRO A 190 -10.80 -16.59 1.96
CA PRO A 190 -11.11 -15.36 1.24
C PRO A 190 -10.96 -14.11 2.14
N ALA A 191 -10.58 -12.98 1.55
CA ALA A 191 -10.49 -11.69 2.23
C ALA A 191 -11.87 -11.04 2.42
N SER A 192 -12.17 -10.61 3.64
CA SER A 192 -13.05 -9.44 3.85
C SER A 192 -12.18 -8.22 4.18
N THR A 193 -12.62 -7.02 3.83
CA THR A 193 -11.76 -5.82 3.86
C THR A 193 -12.38 -4.69 4.65
N VAL A 194 -11.54 -3.96 5.41
CA VAL A 194 -11.95 -2.78 6.19
C VAL A 194 -10.94 -1.65 5.98
N LEU A 195 -11.38 -0.57 5.36
CA LEU A 195 -10.59 0.64 5.16
C LEU A 195 -10.87 1.65 6.28
N PHE A 196 -9.83 2.09 6.98
CA PHE A 196 -9.90 3.21 7.91
C PHE A 196 -9.45 4.50 7.22
N ALA A 197 -10.12 5.60 7.53
CA ALA A 197 -9.73 6.95 7.14
C ALA A 197 -9.31 7.77 8.37
N PRO A 198 -8.60 8.91 8.19
CA PRO A 198 -8.35 9.85 9.27
C PRO A 198 -9.65 10.29 9.94
N LYS A 199 -9.65 10.36 11.27
CA LYS A 199 -10.78 10.86 12.06
C LYS A 199 -11.02 12.35 11.78
N THR A 200 -9.94 13.09 11.61
CA THR A 200 -9.89 14.50 11.23
C THR A 200 -8.95 14.67 10.04
N GLY A 201 -9.28 15.59 9.12
CA GLY A 201 -8.52 15.82 7.90
C GLY A 201 -9.37 15.64 6.64
N ASP A 202 -8.72 15.74 5.48
CA ASP A 202 -9.35 15.55 4.19
C ASP A 202 -9.48 14.05 3.87
N THR A 203 -10.66 13.65 3.39
CA THR A 203 -10.95 12.29 2.90
C THR A 203 -11.26 12.27 1.40
N SER A 204 -10.99 13.36 0.65
CA SER A 204 -11.24 13.45 -0.80
C SER A 204 -10.50 12.40 -1.65
N GLY A 205 -9.40 11.85 -1.14
CA GLY A 205 -8.65 10.75 -1.76
C GLY A 205 -9.12 9.34 -1.36
N TYR A 206 -10.17 9.20 -0.57
CA TYR A 206 -10.75 7.91 -0.19
C TYR A 206 -11.96 7.59 -1.09
N ILE A 207 -12.20 6.29 -1.30
CA ILE A 207 -13.49 5.79 -1.81
C ILE A 207 -14.65 6.26 -0.90
N ASP A 208 -15.86 6.35 -1.45
CA ASP A 208 -17.05 6.70 -0.67
C ASP A 208 -17.25 5.77 0.54
N ALA A 209 -17.67 6.36 1.66
CA ALA A 209 -17.97 5.62 2.87
C ALA A 209 -19.25 4.80 2.68
N ASN A 210 -19.19 3.48 2.89
CA ASN A 210 -20.31 2.56 2.68
C ASN A 210 -20.80 1.84 3.95
N ILE A 211 -20.22 2.15 5.12
CA ILE A 211 -20.67 1.60 6.42
C ILE A 211 -22.06 2.18 6.75
N PRO A 212 -23.12 1.35 6.91
CA PRO A 212 -24.46 1.85 7.19
C PRO A 212 -24.56 2.62 8.50
N SER A 213 -25.35 3.70 8.51
CA SER A 213 -25.60 4.50 9.71
C SER A 213 -26.17 3.63 10.84
N GLY A 214 -25.64 3.79 12.06
CA GLY A 214 -26.03 3.00 13.23
C GLY A 214 -25.46 1.57 13.29
N LYS A 215 -24.64 1.14 12.31
CA LYS A 215 -23.88 -0.12 12.37
C LYS A 215 -22.44 0.14 12.77
N HIS A 216 -21.86 -0.79 13.55
CA HIS A 216 -20.42 -0.84 13.77
C HIS A 216 -19.78 -1.73 12.70
N PHE A 217 -18.60 -1.36 12.18
CA PHE A 217 -17.98 -2.07 11.06
C PHE A 217 -17.72 -3.56 11.35
N VAL A 218 -17.44 -3.91 12.61
CA VAL A 218 -17.22 -5.30 13.04
C VAL A 218 -18.50 -6.13 12.98
N ASP A 219 -19.69 -5.53 13.09
CA ASP A 219 -20.96 -6.26 12.89
C ASP A 219 -21.26 -6.54 11.42
N LEU A 220 -20.36 -6.14 10.51
CA LEU A 220 -20.38 -6.40 9.07
C LEU A 220 -19.25 -7.37 8.65
N THR A 221 -18.63 -8.07 9.60
CA THR A 221 -17.62 -9.09 9.30
C THR A 221 -18.27 -10.28 8.58
N GLU A 222 -17.75 -10.61 7.40
CA GLU A 222 -18.16 -11.79 6.64
C GLU A 222 -17.62 -13.07 7.30
N PRO A 223 -18.46 -14.09 7.56
CA PRO A 223 -18.02 -15.37 8.12
C PRO A 223 -17.13 -16.13 7.13
N GLU A 224 -16.32 -17.06 7.65
CA GLU A 224 -15.36 -17.87 6.87
C GLU A 224 -14.27 -17.05 6.13
N THR A 225 -14.08 -15.76 6.45
CA THR A 225 -13.06 -14.89 5.85
C THR A 225 -11.88 -14.58 6.79
N ILE A 226 -10.75 -14.18 6.21
CA ILE A 226 -9.72 -13.42 6.92
C ILE A 226 -10.04 -11.93 6.77
N VAL A 227 -10.13 -11.21 7.89
CA VAL A 227 -10.43 -9.77 7.89
C VAL A 227 -9.15 -8.98 7.70
N VAL A 228 -8.98 -8.34 6.54
CA VAL A 228 -7.85 -7.48 6.21
C VAL A 228 -8.22 -6.01 6.49
N MET A 229 -7.43 -5.34 7.32
CA MET A 229 -7.70 -3.98 7.79
C MET A 229 -6.57 -3.03 7.41
N GLN A 230 -6.88 -1.91 6.78
CA GLN A 230 -5.91 -0.87 6.40
C GLN A 230 -6.06 0.38 7.28
N GLN A 231 -4.98 0.75 7.98
CA GLN A 231 -4.85 2.00 8.72
C GLN A 231 -4.27 3.12 7.83
N PRO A 232 -4.68 4.40 7.99
CA PRO A 232 -3.97 5.52 7.39
C PRO A 232 -2.49 5.58 7.80
N LEU A 233 -1.63 5.90 6.83
CA LEU A 233 -0.19 5.92 7.00
C LEU A 233 0.27 6.87 8.12
N GLY A 234 1.27 6.45 8.91
CA GLY A 234 1.95 7.28 9.91
C GLY A 234 1.25 7.42 11.27
N GLN A 235 0.04 6.86 11.44
CA GLN A 235 -0.73 6.94 12.69
C GLN A 235 -0.16 6.09 13.83
N LYS A 236 -0.50 6.47 15.07
CA LYS A 236 0.03 5.86 16.31
C LYS A 236 -1.02 5.11 17.13
N CYS A 237 -2.31 5.34 16.93
CA CYS A 237 -3.40 4.56 17.51
C CYS A 237 -3.47 3.14 16.93
N ALA A 238 -4.12 2.22 17.64
CA ALA A 238 -4.48 0.89 17.15
C ALA A 238 -5.90 0.87 16.56
N ILE A 239 -6.09 0.16 15.44
CA ILE A 239 -7.40 -0.03 14.79
C ILE A 239 -8.09 -1.35 15.13
N LEU A 240 -7.36 -2.28 15.75
CA LEU A 240 -7.88 -3.52 16.34
C LEU A 240 -7.54 -3.59 17.84
N GLY A 241 -8.49 -4.09 18.64
CA GLY A 241 -8.34 -4.40 20.05
C GLY A 241 -9.24 -5.57 20.46
N GLY A 242 -9.19 -5.98 21.73
CA GLY A 242 -9.73 -7.26 22.20
C GLY A 242 -11.21 -7.48 21.90
N ILE A 243 -12.06 -6.51 22.29
CA ILE A 243 -13.51 -6.52 22.01
C ILE A 243 -13.81 -6.69 20.50
N MET A 244 -13.02 -6.07 19.63
CA MET A 244 -13.23 -6.12 18.18
C MET A 244 -12.89 -7.52 17.64
N ALA A 245 -11.74 -8.06 18.03
CA ALA A 245 -11.31 -9.40 17.64
C ALA A 245 -12.25 -10.50 18.20
N LEU A 246 -12.72 -10.35 19.45
CA LEU A 246 -13.72 -11.23 20.05
C LEU A 246 -15.04 -11.22 19.26
N ARG A 247 -15.49 -10.04 18.79
CA ARG A 247 -16.70 -9.97 17.97
C ARG A 247 -16.50 -10.60 16.58
N MET A 248 -15.33 -10.43 15.96
CA MET A 248 -14.98 -11.13 14.70
C MET A 248 -14.96 -12.65 14.88
N LYS A 249 -14.44 -13.16 16.00
CA LYS A 249 -14.52 -14.59 16.37
C LYS A 249 -15.97 -15.07 16.48
N VAL A 250 -16.83 -14.32 17.16
CA VAL A 250 -18.27 -14.66 17.30
C VAL A 250 -18.99 -14.63 15.94
N LEU A 251 -18.51 -13.84 14.99
CA LEU A 251 -18.97 -13.79 13.60
C LEU A 251 -18.23 -14.78 12.68
N ASN A 252 -17.45 -15.70 13.25
CA ASN A 252 -16.80 -16.80 12.55
C ASN A 252 -15.80 -16.33 11.45
N ALA A 253 -15.08 -15.23 11.70
CA ALA A 253 -13.85 -14.93 10.97
C ALA A 253 -12.79 -16.01 11.25
N LYS A 254 -11.96 -16.33 10.25
CA LYS A 254 -10.86 -17.29 10.38
C LYS A 254 -9.56 -16.69 10.91
N GLY A 255 -9.34 -15.40 10.67
CA GLY A 255 -8.13 -14.68 11.07
C GLY A 255 -8.26 -13.18 10.82
N ILE A 256 -7.28 -12.40 11.27
CA ILE A 256 -7.27 -10.93 11.11
C ILE A 256 -5.87 -10.47 10.70
N VAL A 257 -5.80 -9.62 9.68
CA VAL A 257 -4.55 -9.01 9.19
C VAL A 257 -4.66 -7.50 9.24
N VAL A 258 -3.80 -6.84 10.02
CA VAL A 258 -3.86 -5.39 10.24
C VAL A 258 -2.63 -4.70 9.63
N ASN A 259 -2.79 -4.08 8.46
CA ASN A 259 -1.84 -3.09 7.96
C ASN A 259 -1.95 -1.80 8.81
N GLY A 260 -1.35 -1.85 10.00
CA GLY A 260 -1.54 -0.88 11.06
C GLY A 260 -1.20 -1.45 12.43
N ARG A 261 -1.78 -0.85 13.47
CA ARG A 261 -1.50 -1.20 14.86
C ARG A 261 -2.63 -1.96 15.54
N VAL A 262 -2.24 -2.88 16.41
CA VAL A 262 -3.13 -3.65 17.30
C VAL A 262 -2.91 -3.27 18.76
N ARG A 263 -3.85 -3.60 19.64
CA ARG A 263 -3.74 -3.44 21.10
C ARG A 263 -4.45 -4.59 21.83
N ASP A 264 -4.41 -4.56 23.17
CA ASP A 264 -5.09 -5.52 24.04
C ASP A 264 -4.60 -6.98 23.80
N ILE A 265 -3.27 -7.16 23.68
CA ILE A 265 -2.62 -8.39 23.17
C ILE A 265 -3.04 -9.67 23.90
N GLU A 266 -3.22 -9.62 25.22
CA GLU A 266 -3.71 -10.74 26.02
C GLU A 266 -5.14 -11.15 25.60
N GLU A 267 -6.03 -10.17 25.41
CA GLU A 267 -7.39 -10.44 24.89
C GLU A 267 -7.36 -10.99 23.46
N LEU A 268 -6.47 -10.47 22.59
CA LEU A 268 -6.29 -11.00 21.23
C LEU A 268 -5.95 -12.50 21.26
N ALA A 269 -5.02 -12.92 22.12
CA ALA A 269 -4.64 -14.32 22.28
C ALA A 269 -5.83 -15.20 22.73
N THR A 270 -6.71 -14.72 23.61
CA THR A 270 -7.91 -15.47 24.04
C THR A 270 -8.90 -15.74 22.90
N THR A 271 -8.81 -15.01 21.78
CA THR A 271 -9.66 -15.28 20.62
C THR A 271 -9.28 -16.57 19.90
N ALA A 272 -8.05 -17.06 20.04
CA ALA A 272 -7.51 -18.17 19.23
C ALA A 272 -7.56 -17.95 17.70
N LEU A 273 -7.81 -16.71 17.25
CA LEU A 273 -7.63 -16.34 15.84
C LEU A 273 -6.14 -16.03 15.59
N PRO A 274 -5.58 -16.42 14.43
CA PRO A 274 -4.34 -15.84 13.95
C PRO A 274 -4.53 -14.35 13.68
N ILE A 275 -3.80 -13.50 14.39
CA ILE A 275 -3.89 -12.04 14.29
C ILE A 275 -2.53 -11.43 13.97
N TRP A 276 -2.41 -10.88 12.76
CA TRP A 276 -1.23 -10.17 12.29
C TRP A 276 -1.38 -8.66 12.43
N GLY A 277 -0.29 -7.96 12.74
CA GLY A 277 -0.23 -6.49 12.71
C GLY A 277 1.18 -5.97 12.47
N LYS A 278 1.33 -4.71 12.03
CA LYS A 278 2.67 -4.11 11.85
C LYS A 278 3.32 -3.68 13.17
N ALA A 279 2.54 -3.22 14.14
CA ALA A 279 3.03 -2.81 15.45
C ALA A 279 1.93 -2.78 16.51
N THR A 280 2.28 -2.43 17.75
CA THR A 280 1.31 -2.23 18.84
C THR A 280 1.00 -0.75 19.10
N SER A 281 -0.06 -0.50 19.85
CA SER A 281 -0.35 0.75 20.56
C SER A 281 -1.13 0.45 21.84
N ILE A 282 -1.27 1.45 22.73
CA ILE A 282 -2.26 1.44 23.82
C ILE A 282 -3.45 2.37 23.52
N VAL A 283 -3.29 3.26 22.54
CA VAL A 283 -4.29 4.29 22.17
C VAL A 283 -5.27 3.69 21.17
N GLY A 284 -6.57 3.75 21.45
CA GLY A 284 -7.60 3.27 20.52
C GLY A 284 -7.78 4.17 19.30
N SER A 285 -8.32 3.60 18.22
CA SER A 285 -8.55 4.24 16.92
C SER A 285 -9.13 5.64 17.00
N GLY A 286 -10.09 5.86 17.91
CA GLY A 286 -10.80 7.11 18.13
C GLY A 286 -9.94 8.34 18.47
N LEU A 287 -8.61 8.26 18.57
CA LEU A 287 -7.73 9.44 18.52
C LEU A 287 -7.51 9.94 17.09
N GLU A 288 -7.11 9.07 16.15
CA GLU A 288 -6.59 9.45 14.82
C GLU A 288 -7.37 8.83 13.64
N ALA A 289 -8.10 7.73 13.85
CA ALA A 289 -8.73 6.92 12.82
C ALA A 289 -10.23 6.73 13.03
N LYS A 290 -10.94 6.45 11.94
CA LYS A 290 -12.32 5.93 11.93
C LYS A 290 -12.42 4.84 10.86
N ALA A 291 -13.21 3.80 11.10
CA ALA A 291 -13.61 2.90 10.01
C ALA A 291 -14.43 3.73 9.00
N HIS A 292 -14.16 3.54 7.71
CA HIS A 292 -14.67 4.39 6.64
C HIS A 292 -15.45 3.59 5.59
N ALA A 293 -14.87 2.49 5.11
CA ALA A 293 -15.54 1.58 4.20
C ALA A 293 -15.21 0.11 4.53
N VAL A 294 -16.11 -0.79 4.14
CA VAL A 294 -15.95 -2.25 4.19
C VAL A 294 -16.14 -2.83 2.79
N GLN A 295 -15.56 -4.00 2.50
CA GLN A 295 -15.71 -4.66 1.20
C GLN A 295 -15.27 -3.77 0.01
N VAL A 296 -14.11 -3.11 0.17
CA VAL A 296 -13.46 -2.25 -0.84
C VAL A 296 -12.00 -2.67 -1.06
N PRO A 297 -11.41 -2.45 -2.24
CA PRO A 297 -10.00 -2.71 -2.45
C PRO A 297 -9.12 -1.91 -1.47
N LEU A 298 -8.12 -2.59 -0.91
CA LEU A 298 -7.08 -2.03 -0.06
C LEU A 298 -5.75 -1.98 -0.84
N ASP A 299 -4.92 -0.98 -0.59
CA ASP A 299 -3.55 -0.88 -1.13
C ASP A 299 -2.57 -0.93 0.05
N ILE A 300 -1.88 -2.06 0.20
CA ILE A 300 -0.92 -2.31 1.26
C ILE A 300 0.47 -2.32 0.63
N ASP A 301 1.11 -1.14 0.63
CA ASP A 301 2.46 -0.91 0.11
C ASP A 301 2.66 -1.35 -1.36
N GLY A 302 1.63 -1.19 -2.19
CA GLY A 302 1.59 -1.62 -3.60
C GLY A 302 0.96 -3.00 -3.82
N THR A 303 0.69 -3.76 -2.75
CA THR A 303 -0.06 -5.02 -2.81
C THR A 303 -1.55 -4.70 -2.68
N VAL A 304 -2.31 -4.90 -3.77
CA VAL A 304 -3.76 -4.69 -3.78
C VAL A 304 -4.48 -5.91 -3.23
N VAL A 305 -5.33 -5.71 -2.22
CA VAL A 305 -6.17 -6.75 -1.63
C VAL A 305 -7.64 -6.43 -1.92
N ARG A 306 -8.33 -7.26 -2.68
CA ARG A 306 -9.76 -7.09 -2.98
C ARG A 306 -10.60 -8.03 -2.12
N PRO A 307 -11.88 -7.70 -1.84
CA PRO A 307 -12.80 -8.64 -1.20
C PRO A 307 -12.88 -9.94 -2.02
N GLY A 308 -12.70 -11.09 -1.38
CA GLY A 308 -12.71 -12.40 -2.03
C GLY A 308 -11.40 -12.86 -2.69
N ASP A 309 -10.35 -12.05 -2.74
CA ASP A 309 -8.99 -12.56 -3.01
C ASP A 309 -8.58 -13.51 -1.86
N LEU A 310 -7.75 -14.53 -2.10
CA LEU A 310 -7.37 -15.46 -1.04
C LEU A 310 -6.21 -14.89 -0.23
N VAL A 311 -6.36 -14.84 1.09
CA VAL A 311 -5.28 -14.53 2.02
C VAL A 311 -4.67 -15.85 2.47
N PHE A 312 -3.39 -16.02 2.15
CA PHE A 312 -2.54 -17.12 2.58
C PHE A 312 -1.72 -16.65 3.79
N SER A 313 -2.02 -17.18 4.97
CA SER A 313 -1.37 -16.85 6.23
C SER A 313 -0.54 -18.02 6.72
N ASP A 314 0.77 -17.95 6.52
CA ASP A 314 1.77 -18.87 7.04
C ASP A 314 2.32 -18.31 8.35
N PHE A 315 2.04 -18.96 9.48
CA PHE A 315 2.36 -18.46 10.82
C PHE A 315 3.86 -18.40 11.11
N VAL A 316 4.69 -19.04 10.28
CA VAL A 316 6.16 -18.99 10.37
C VAL A 316 6.72 -17.89 9.46
N ASN A 317 6.25 -17.80 8.22
CA ASN A 317 6.88 -17.00 7.17
C ASN A 317 6.21 -15.64 6.91
N GLY A 318 4.88 -15.52 7.05
CA GLY A 318 4.15 -14.27 6.83
C GLY A 318 2.83 -14.43 6.06
N VAL A 319 2.38 -13.33 5.45
CA VAL A 319 1.09 -13.26 4.75
C VAL A 319 1.27 -12.88 3.29
N VAL A 320 0.63 -13.65 2.42
CA VAL A 320 0.59 -13.46 0.96
C VAL A 320 -0.86 -13.40 0.50
N VAL A 321 -1.16 -12.58 -0.50
CA VAL A 321 -2.49 -12.43 -1.10
C VAL A 321 -2.45 -12.96 -2.52
N ILE A 322 -3.26 -13.96 -2.81
CA ILE A 322 -3.44 -14.55 -4.13
C ILE A 322 -4.66 -13.87 -4.77
N PRO A 323 -4.50 -13.09 -5.87
CA PRO A 323 -5.63 -12.55 -6.61
C PRO A 323 -6.57 -13.66 -7.06
N HIS A 324 -7.87 -13.47 -6.88
CA HIS A 324 -8.87 -14.49 -7.20
C HIS A 324 -8.77 -15.00 -8.65
N ASP A 325 -8.44 -14.13 -9.60
CA ASP A 325 -8.26 -14.43 -11.02
C ASP A 325 -6.97 -15.23 -11.33
N LYS A 326 -6.09 -15.43 -10.34
CA LYS A 326 -4.83 -16.17 -10.48
C LYS A 326 -4.78 -17.52 -9.78
N VAL A 327 -5.81 -17.91 -9.03
CA VAL A 327 -5.83 -19.18 -8.27
C VAL A 327 -5.60 -20.41 -9.17
N GLU A 328 -6.24 -20.48 -10.33
CA GLU A 328 -6.10 -21.63 -11.26
C GLU A 328 -4.71 -21.68 -11.91
N GLU A 329 -4.20 -20.53 -12.41
CA GLU A 329 -2.85 -20.42 -12.97
C GLU A 329 -1.77 -20.77 -11.94
N LEU A 330 -1.97 -20.39 -10.67
CA LEU A 330 -1.06 -20.63 -9.56
C LEU A 330 -0.93 -22.12 -9.24
N LEU A 331 -2.06 -22.80 -9.04
CA LEU A 331 -2.10 -24.23 -8.75
C LEU A 331 -1.53 -25.06 -9.91
N ALA A 332 -1.71 -24.64 -11.16
CA ALA A 332 -1.14 -25.32 -12.32
C ALA A 332 0.39 -25.29 -12.37
N ILE A 333 1.05 -24.28 -11.79
CA ILE A 333 2.52 -24.16 -11.82
C ILE A 333 3.21 -24.63 -10.52
N LEU A 334 2.55 -24.49 -9.37
CA LEU A 334 3.13 -24.76 -8.05
C LEU A 334 3.86 -26.11 -7.93
N PRO A 335 3.29 -27.27 -8.33
CA PRO A 335 3.95 -28.57 -8.19
C PRO A 335 5.31 -28.62 -8.91
N GLY A 336 5.39 -28.07 -10.11
CA GLY A 336 6.63 -28.06 -10.91
C GLY A 336 7.70 -27.12 -10.37
N LEU A 337 7.31 -26.08 -9.63
CA LEU A 337 8.25 -25.17 -8.97
C LEU A 337 8.88 -25.82 -7.73
N VAL A 338 8.05 -26.42 -6.87
CA VAL A 338 8.53 -27.12 -5.67
C VAL A 338 9.41 -28.31 -6.05
N GLU A 339 9.01 -29.12 -7.05
CA GLU A 339 9.80 -30.25 -7.52
C GLU A 339 11.15 -29.82 -8.17
N ALA A 340 11.18 -28.67 -8.85
CA ALA A 340 12.44 -28.10 -9.34
C ALA A 340 13.35 -27.65 -8.19
N ASP A 341 12.79 -27.04 -7.15
CA ASP A 341 13.51 -26.52 -5.99
C ASP A 341 14.06 -27.62 -5.09
N ASP A 342 13.31 -28.69 -4.85
CA ASP A 342 13.78 -29.84 -4.09
C ASP A 342 14.94 -30.55 -4.81
N ARG A 343 14.86 -30.68 -6.15
CA ARG A 343 15.97 -31.18 -6.97
C ARG A 343 17.21 -30.28 -6.93
N VAL A 344 17.04 -28.97 -6.80
CA VAL A 344 18.16 -28.04 -6.58
C VAL A 344 18.79 -28.26 -5.20
N LYS A 345 17.98 -28.33 -4.13
CA LYS A 345 18.46 -28.58 -2.75
C LYS A 345 19.27 -29.88 -2.71
N GLU A 346 18.73 -30.96 -3.25
CA GLU A 346 19.38 -32.27 -3.36
C GLU A 346 20.74 -32.23 -4.08
N ASP A 347 20.84 -31.56 -5.23
CA ASP A 347 22.10 -31.50 -5.97
C ASP A 347 23.14 -30.61 -5.26
N VAL A 348 22.71 -29.54 -4.60
CA VAL A 348 23.58 -28.68 -3.78
C VAL A 348 24.10 -29.43 -2.55
N GLU A 349 23.27 -30.23 -1.88
CA GLU A 349 23.69 -31.13 -0.78
C GLU A 349 24.73 -32.17 -1.23
N LYS A 350 24.62 -32.65 -2.48
CA LYS A 350 25.61 -33.54 -3.12
C LYS A 350 26.88 -32.80 -3.58
N GLY A 351 26.98 -31.49 -3.37
CA GLY A 351 28.16 -30.67 -3.66
C GLY A 351 28.17 -30.00 -5.04
N MET A 352 27.06 -30.01 -5.79
CA MET A 352 26.94 -29.24 -7.04
C MET A 352 26.90 -27.74 -6.73
N THR A 353 27.43 -26.90 -7.63
CA THR A 353 27.27 -25.45 -7.45
C THR A 353 25.83 -25.01 -7.69
N VAL A 354 25.37 -23.98 -6.96
CA VAL A 354 24.02 -23.42 -7.12
C VAL A 354 23.74 -22.97 -8.56
N GLN A 355 24.76 -22.46 -9.27
CA GLN A 355 24.63 -22.05 -10.67
C GLN A 355 24.34 -23.23 -11.60
N GLU A 356 25.00 -24.37 -11.41
CA GLU A 356 24.78 -25.60 -12.19
C GLU A 356 23.41 -26.21 -11.86
N ALA A 357 23.06 -26.29 -10.56
CA ALA A 357 21.78 -26.83 -10.11
C ALA A 357 20.59 -26.01 -10.64
N PHE A 358 20.64 -24.68 -10.55
CA PHE A 358 19.63 -23.81 -11.15
C PHE A 358 19.54 -23.98 -12.67
N LYS A 359 20.67 -24.04 -13.38
CA LYS A 359 20.68 -24.27 -14.84
C LYS A 359 20.09 -25.64 -15.22
N LYS A 360 20.21 -26.64 -14.36
CA LYS A 360 19.75 -28.01 -14.60
C LYS A 360 18.23 -28.17 -14.35
N HIS A 361 17.67 -27.49 -13.35
CA HIS A 361 16.29 -27.73 -12.89
C HIS A 361 15.33 -26.54 -13.03
N ARG A 362 15.83 -25.31 -13.10
CA ARG A 362 15.03 -24.07 -13.23
C ARG A 362 15.25 -23.33 -14.57
N GLY A 363 16.16 -23.80 -15.42
CA GLY A 363 16.66 -23.11 -16.63
C GLY A 363 16.09 -23.58 -17.96
#